data_AF-A0A662BUJ0-F1
#
_entry.id   AF-A0A662BUJ0-F1
#
_cell.length_a   1.000
_cell.length_b   1.000
_cell.length_c   1.000
_cell.angle_alpha   90.00
_cell.angle_beta   90.00
_cell.angle_gamma   90.00
#
_symmetry.space_group_name_H-M   'P 1'
#
loop_
_entity.id
_entity.type
_entity.pdbx_description
1 polymer ?
#
loop_
_entity_poly.entity_id
_entity_poly.type
_entity_poly.pdbx_seq_one_letter_code
_entity_poly.pdbx_strand_id
1 'polypeptide(L)'
;MKHSSKTDWERLKKMSDKDIDYSDIPETDFKFWEDADIFAPHKKIEIKLEIDEDIAIWIKQFGDKSNYTINKLLRSYFEGIQELQTNV
;
A
#
# COMPACT_ATOMS: atom_id res chain seq x y z
N MET A 1 7.99 1.38 21.02
CA MET A 1 9.05 0.39 21.33
C MET A 1 9.61 -0.11 20.01
N LYS A 2 10.94 -0.15 19.83
CA LYS A 2 11.57 -0.69 18.61
C LYS A 2 11.48 -2.22 18.67
N HIS A 3 10.68 -2.84 17.82
CA HIS A 3 10.69 -4.30 17.69
C HIS A 3 11.95 -4.71 16.94
N SER A 4 12.95 -5.20 17.65
CA SER A 4 14.11 -5.85 17.01
C SER A 4 13.65 -7.19 16.46
N SER A 5 13.82 -7.38 15.15
CA SER A 5 13.57 -8.67 14.53
C SER A 5 14.39 -9.76 15.22
N LYS A 6 13.77 -10.93 15.43
CA LYS A 6 14.45 -12.14 15.94
C LYS A 6 15.24 -12.88 14.84
N THR A 7 15.23 -12.35 13.62
CA THR A 7 15.93 -12.93 12.48
C THR A 7 17.45 -12.80 12.64
N ASP A 8 18.16 -13.90 12.45
CA ASP A 8 19.62 -13.90 12.31
C ASP A 8 20.03 -13.42 10.92
N TRP A 9 20.22 -12.10 10.81
CA TRP A 9 20.57 -11.42 9.56
C TRP A 9 21.98 -11.75 9.07
N GLU A 10 22.92 -12.05 9.98
CA GLU A 10 24.31 -12.34 9.59
C GLU A 10 24.42 -13.72 8.95
N ARG A 11 23.61 -14.69 9.40
CA ARG A 11 23.47 -15.99 8.72
C ARG A 11 22.88 -15.84 7.32
N LEU A 12 21.79 -15.09 7.17
CA LEU A 12 21.13 -14.91 5.87
C LEU A 12 22.03 -14.21 4.85
N LYS A 13 22.82 -13.20 5.26
CA LYS A 13 23.77 -12.52 4.37
C LYS A 13 24.89 -13.42 3.83
N LYS A 14 25.23 -14.50 4.54
CA LYS A 14 26.30 -15.44 4.17
C LYS A 14 25.79 -16.67 3.43
N MET A 15 24.47 -16.87 3.38
CA MET A 15 23.82 -17.96 2.68
C MET A 15 23.95 -17.76 1.17
N SER A 16 24.28 -18.82 0.43
CA SER A 16 24.26 -18.78 -1.03
C SER A 16 22.90 -19.22 -1.55
N ASP A 17 22.55 -18.83 -2.79
CA ASP A 17 21.26 -19.20 -3.39
C ASP A 17 21.02 -20.71 -3.44
N LYS A 18 22.10 -21.50 -3.55
CA LYS A 18 22.03 -22.97 -3.57
C LYS A 18 21.63 -23.58 -2.23
N ASP A 19 21.81 -22.83 -1.15
CA ASP A 19 21.46 -23.27 0.21
C ASP A 19 20.00 -22.90 0.57
N ILE A 20 19.28 -22.23 -0.34
CA ILE A 20 17.86 -21.90 -0.16
C ILE A 20 17.04 -23.16 -0.40
N ASP A 21 16.23 -23.51 0.60
CA ASP A 21 15.29 -24.64 0.53
C ASP A 21 14.00 -24.20 -0.18
N TYR A 22 13.70 -24.86 -1.31
CA TYR A 22 12.49 -24.65 -2.11
C TYR A 22 11.53 -25.85 -2.03
N SER A 23 11.71 -26.75 -1.05
CA SER A 23 10.89 -27.97 -0.92
C SER A 23 9.41 -27.68 -0.66
N ASP A 24 9.08 -26.53 -0.07
CA ASP A 24 7.73 -26.09 0.23
C ASP A 24 7.16 -25.09 -0.81
N ILE A 25 8.01 -24.36 -1.52
CA ILE A 25 7.61 -23.33 -2.47
C ILE A 25 8.48 -23.44 -3.74
N PRO A 26 7.90 -23.78 -4.91
CA PRO A 26 8.65 -23.86 -6.15
C PRO A 26 9.20 -22.49 -6.57
N GLU A 27 10.32 -22.50 -7.28
CA GLU A 27 10.93 -21.29 -7.83
C GLU A 27 9.98 -20.56 -8.79
N THR A 28 9.88 -19.23 -8.68
CA THR A 28 9.08 -18.40 -9.58
C THR A 28 9.91 -18.01 -10.81
N ASP A 29 9.45 -18.36 -12.01
CA ASP A 29 10.11 -18.03 -13.27
C ASP A 29 9.43 -16.87 -14.02
N PHE A 30 9.96 -16.48 -15.18
CA PHE A 30 9.35 -15.42 -16.00
C PHE A 30 7.90 -15.70 -16.38
N LYS A 31 7.56 -16.98 -16.60
CA LYS A 31 6.20 -17.40 -16.94
C LYS A 31 5.24 -17.21 -15.77
N PHE A 32 5.69 -17.45 -14.54
CA PHE A 32 4.92 -17.18 -13.33
C PHE A 32 4.52 -15.70 -13.23
N TRP A 33 5.39 -14.79 -13.68
CA TRP A 33 5.16 -13.34 -13.61
C TRP A 33 4.54 -12.74 -14.89
N GLU A 34 4.22 -13.55 -15.90
CA GLU A 34 3.75 -13.06 -17.22
C GLU A 34 2.46 -12.23 -17.11
N ASP A 35 1.50 -12.69 -16.29
CA ASP A 35 0.21 -12.04 -16.08
C ASP A 35 0.14 -11.23 -14.77
N ALA A 36 1.28 -10.96 -14.14
CA ALA A 36 1.30 -10.27 -12.85
C ALA A 36 0.99 -8.78 -13.01
N ASP A 37 -0.10 -8.32 -12.38
CA ASP A 37 -0.40 -6.91 -12.28
C ASP A 37 0.54 -6.22 -11.28
N ILE A 38 1.35 -5.28 -11.79
CA ILE A 38 2.19 -4.43 -10.94
C ILE A 38 1.28 -3.41 -10.25
N PHE A 39 0.92 -3.69 -8.99
CA PHE A 39 0.26 -2.72 -8.14
C PHE A 39 1.29 -1.72 -7.58
N ALA A 40 1.61 -0.70 -8.36
CA ALA A 40 2.40 0.42 -7.86
C ALA A 40 1.50 1.29 -6.96
N PRO A 41 1.88 1.56 -5.69
CA PRO A 41 1.11 2.48 -4.86
C PRO A 41 1.06 3.84 -5.54
N HIS A 42 -0.14 4.43 -5.62
CA HIS A 42 -0.32 5.75 -6.20
C HIS A 42 0.63 6.75 -5.53
N LYS A 43 1.31 7.55 -6.35
CA LYS A 43 2.15 8.64 -5.85
C LYS A 43 1.28 9.57 -5.00
N LYS A 44 1.61 9.66 -3.72
CA LYS A 44 0.93 10.58 -2.79
C LYS A 44 1.54 11.96 -2.94
N ILE A 45 0.69 12.96 -3.06
CA ILE A 45 1.08 14.37 -3.13
C ILE A 45 0.40 15.05 -1.95
N GLU A 46 1.15 15.87 -1.23
CA GLU A 46 0.59 16.71 -0.16
C GLU A 46 0.05 18.00 -0.77
N ILE A 47 -1.18 18.32 -0.42
CA ILE A 47 -1.84 19.57 -0.81
C ILE A 47 -2.27 20.32 0.45
N LYS A 48 -2.32 21.65 0.37
CA LYS A 48 -3.01 22.46 1.38
C LYS A 48 -4.47 22.55 0.98
N LEU A 49 -5.37 22.17 1.88
CA LEU A 49 -6.82 22.20 1.68
C LEU A 49 -7.44 22.99 2.82
N GLU A 50 -8.32 23.93 2.47
CA GLU A 50 -9.22 24.58 3.42
C GLU A 50 -10.52 23.78 3.47
N ILE A 51 -10.98 23.48 4.68
CA ILE A 51 -12.21 22.72 4.95
C ILE A 51 -12.98 23.40 6.07
N ASP A 52 -14.28 23.16 6.11
CA ASP A 52 -15.15 23.67 7.18
C ASP A 52 -14.77 23.07 8.55
N GLU A 53 -15.07 23.83 9.61
CA GLU A 53 -14.68 23.50 10.98
C GLU A 53 -15.27 22.16 11.45
N ASP A 54 -16.54 21.90 11.14
CA ASP A 54 -17.25 20.68 11.51
C ASP A 54 -16.62 19.44 10.84
N ILE A 55 -16.25 19.54 9.58
CA ILE A 55 -15.53 18.50 8.84
C ILE A 55 -14.15 18.28 9.46
N ALA A 56 -13.44 19.35 9.82
CA ALA A 56 -12.13 19.25 10.48
C ALA A 56 -12.22 18.55 11.85
N ILE A 57 -13.26 18.84 12.63
CA ILE A 57 -13.53 18.17 13.91
C ILE A 57 -13.82 16.68 13.68
N TRP A 58 -14.68 16.36 12.72
CA TRP A 58 -15.01 14.97 12.38
C TRP A 58 -13.77 14.17 11.94
N ILE A 59 -12.92 14.76 11.09
CA ILE A 59 -11.66 14.15 10.63
C ILE A 59 -10.74 13.80 11.81
N LYS A 60 -10.62 14.69 12.80
CA LYS A 60 -9.76 14.49 13.96
C LYS A 60 -10.18 13.29 14.82
N GLN A 61 -11.45 12.88 14.78
CA GLN A 61 -11.94 11.71 15.51
C GLN A 61 -11.29 10.40 15.04
N PHE A 62 -10.74 10.35 13.82
CA PHE A 62 -10.06 9.15 13.28
C PHE A 62 -8.59 9.00 13.73
N GLY A 63 -8.03 9.97 14.46
CA GLY A 63 -6.66 9.93 14.98
C GLY A 63 -5.60 9.70 13.89
N ASP A 64 -4.64 8.82 14.15
CA ASP A 64 -3.50 8.51 13.26
C ASP A 64 -3.91 7.98 11.88
N LYS A 65 -5.17 7.56 11.71
CA LYS A 65 -5.69 7.04 10.43
C LYS A 65 -6.43 8.09 9.60
N SER A 66 -6.56 9.32 10.10
CA SER A 66 -7.26 10.43 9.44
C SER A 66 -6.88 10.59 7.96
N ASN A 67 -5.59 10.77 7.65
CA ASN A 67 -5.12 10.95 6.27
C ASN A 67 -5.45 9.76 5.35
N TYR A 68 -5.37 8.53 5.86
CA TYR A 68 -5.72 7.33 5.10
C TYR A 68 -7.23 7.27 4.82
N THR A 69 -8.05 7.52 5.84
CA THR A 69 -9.52 7.51 5.73
C THR A 69 -10.02 8.60 4.79
N ILE A 70 -9.48 9.82 4.90
CA ILE A 70 -9.82 10.94 4.00
C ILE A 70 -9.46 10.58 2.56
N ASN A 71 -8.22 10.12 2.33
CA ASN A 71 -7.79 9.76 0.98
C ASN A 71 -8.68 8.66 0.38
N LYS A 72 -9.07 7.65 1.18
CA LYS A 72 -9.97 6.58 0.73
C LYS A 72 -11.35 7.11 0.38
N LEU A 73 -11.91 8.01 1.19
CA LEU A 73 -13.21 8.64 0.93
C LEU A 73 -13.18 9.47 -0.36
N LEU A 74 -12.20 10.37 -0.49
CA LEU A 74 -12.04 11.21 -1.67
C LEU A 74 -11.82 10.37 -2.93
N ARG A 75 -11.05 9.28 -2.83
CA ARG A 75 -10.81 8.36 -3.94
C ARG A 75 -12.09 7.67 -4.41
N SER A 76 -12.87 7.12 -3.48
CA SER A 76 -14.15 6.46 -3.80
C SER A 76 -15.14 7.43 -4.45
N TYR A 77 -15.19 8.67 -3.97
CA TYR A 77 -16.03 9.71 -4.57
C TYR A 77 -15.54 10.08 -6.00
N PHE A 78 -14.23 10.26 -6.17
CA PHE A 78 -13.63 10.55 -7.47
C PHE A 78 -13.89 9.44 -8.50
N GLU A 79 -13.65 8.18 -8.14
CA GLU A 79 -13.89 7.02 -9.01
C GLU A 79 -15.36 6.94 -9.43
N GLY A 80 -16.29 7.11 -8.48
CA GLY A 80 -17.72 7.14 -8.77
C GLY A 80 -18.12 8.26 -9.74
N ILE A 81 -17.52 9.44 -9.64
CA ILE A 81 -17.76 10.53 -10.62
C ILE A 81 -17.20 10.15 -12.00
N GLN A 82 -15.99 9.59 -12.07
CA GLN A 82 -15.37 9.22 -13.35
C GLN A 82 -16.20 8.17 -14.08
N GLU A 83 -16.73 7.17 -13.39
CA GLU A 83 -17.60 6.15 -13.98
C GLU A 83 -18.89 6.75 -14.57
N LEU A 84 -19.49 7.73 -13.90
CA LEU A 84 -20.69 8.41 -14.40
C LEU A 84 -20.39 9.31 -15.60
N GLN A 85 -19.21 9.92 -15.68
CA GLN A 85 -18.81 10.79 -16.79
C GLN A 85 -18.35 10.01 -18.03
N THR A 86 -17.84 8.80 -17.87
CA THR A 86 -17.36 7.96 -18.97
C THR A 86 -18.47 7.16 -19.65
N ASN A 87 -19.64 7.06 -19.00
CA ASN A 87 -20.84 6.39 -19.51
C ASN A 87 -21.84 7.37 -20.19
N VAL A 88 -21.39 8.55 -20.60
CA VAL A 88 -22.15 9.55 -21.39
C VAL A 88 -21.49 9.75 -22.75
#